data_AF-A0A086AWK0-F1
#
_entry.id   AF-A0A086AWK0-F1
#
_cell.length_a   1.000
_cell.length_b   1.000
_cell.length_c   1.000
_cell.angle_alpha   90.00
_cell.angle_beta   90.00
_cell.angle_gamma   90.00
#
_symmetry.space_group_name_H-M   'P 1'
#
loop_
_entity.id
_entity.type
_entity.pdbx_description
1 polymer ?
#
loop_
_entity_poly.entity_id
_entity_poly.type
_entity_poly.pdbx_seq_one_letter_code
_entity_poly.pdbx_strand_id
1 'polypeptide(L)'
;MEDIIKISTQNNQKKINNRGLDEMLKDFSSDEKEYAFISVIFKRVNNQNDIIRELKLIKSETTPTSLLLIIKTLGKISVSEAQLILDKILE
;
A
#
# COMPACT_ATOMS: atom_id res chain seq x y z
N MET A 1 4.97 -6.36 17.25
CA MET A 1 4.96 -5.19 16.34
C MET A 1 3.52 -4.73 16.25
N GLU A 2 3.24 -3.48 16.58
CA GLU A 2 1.93 -2.92 16.21
C GLU A 2 1.77 -2.96 14.69
N ASP A 3 0.55 -3.21 14.23
CA ASP A 3 0.23 -3.17 12.81
C ASP A 3 0.42 -1.74 12.30
N ILE A 4 1.47 -1.55 11.50
CA ILE A 4 1.83 -0.26 10.89
C ILE A 4 0.75 0.15 9.88
N ILE A 5 0.10 -0.82 9.24
CA ILE A 5 -0.97 -0.58 8.26
C ILE A 5 -2.25 -1.31 8.71
N LYS A 6 -3.21 -0.54 9.22
CA LYS A 6 -4.49 -1.02 9.74
C LYS A 6 -5.56 -0.96 8.65
N ILE A 7 -6.25 -2.06 8.45
CA ILE A 7 -7.42 -2.15 7.58
C ILE A 7 -8.67 -2.18 8.45
N SER A 8 -9.65 -1.36 8.12
CA SER A 8 -10.96 -1.35 8.79
C SER A 8 -12.08 -1.17 7.77
N THR A 9 -13.29 -1.54 8.17
CA THR A 9 -14.51 -1.24 7.42
C THR A 9 -15.34 -0.28 8.24
N GLN A 10 -15.63 0.90 7.70
CA GLN A 10 -16.47 1.93 8.33
C GLN A 10 -17.59 2.29 7.37
N ASN A 11 -18.85 2.24 7.82
CA ASN A 11 -20.02 2.53 6.97
C ASN A 11 -20.04 1.72 5.66
N ASN A 12 -19.74 0.42 5.73
CA ASN A 12 -19.59 -0.49 4.57
C ASN A 12 -18.50 -0.09 3.56
N GLN A 13 -17.60 0.81 3.92
CA GLN A 13 -16.46 1.20 3.08
C GLN A 13 -15.14 0.73 3.70
N LYS A 14 -14.32 0.04 2.91
CA LYS A 14 -12.96 -0.32 3.29
C LYS A 14 -12.12 0.93 3.47
N LYS A 15 -11.28 0.95 4.50
CA LYS A 15 -10.32 2.00 4.81
C LYS A 15 -8.98 1.36 5.14
N ILE A 16 -7.89 1.94 4.65
CA ILE A 16 -6.52 1.61 5.09
C ILE A 16 -5.94 2.85 5.78
N ASN A 17 -5.56 2.70 7.05
CA ASN A 17 -5.15 3.81 7.92
C ASN A 17 -6.12 5.00 7.83
N ASN A 18 -7.41 4.70 8.00
CA ASN A 18 -8.55 5.63 7.94
C ASN A 18 -8.80 6.35 6.61
N ARG A 19 -8.13 5.93 5.52
CA ARG A 19 -8.29 6.54 4.19
C ARG A 19 -8.99 5.62 3.21
N GLY A 20 -9.81 6.19 2.34
CA GLY A 20 -10.39 5.51 1.19
C GLY A 20 -9.42 5.49 0.00
N LEU A 21 -9.79 4.77 -1.06
CA LEU A 21 -8.95 4.66 -2.27
C LEU A 21 -8.71 6.02 -2.93
N ASP A 22 -9.76 6.82 -3.12
CA ASP A 22 -9.65 8.13 -3.80
C ASP A 22 -8.67 9.07 -3.08
N GLU A 23 -8.65 9.04 -1.74
CA GLU A 23 -7.71 9.84 -0.94
C GLU A 23 -6.26 9.37 -1.11
N MET A 24 -6.02 8.07 -1.33
CA MET A 24 -4.67 7.54 -1.57
C MET A 24 -4.15 7.87 -2.97
N LEU A 25 -5.05 7.99 -3.94
CA LEU A 25 -4.72 8.18 -5.35
C LEU A 25 -4.62 9.66 -5.76
N LYS A 26 -4.99 10.60 -4.89
CA LYS A 26 -5.04 12.04 -5.20
C LYS A 26 -3.72 12.63 -5.75
N ASP A 27 -2.58 12.01 -5.39
CA ASP A 27 -1.24 12.48 -5.75
C ASP A 27 -0.65 11.70 -6.95
N PHE A 28 -1.45 10.86 -7.60
CA PHE A 28 -1.03 9.98 -8.71
C PHE A 28 -1.91 10.20 -9.94
N SER A 29 -1.29 10.24 -11.12
CA SER A 29 -2.00 10.24 -12.40
C SER A 29 -2.51 8.83 -12.72
N SER A 30 -3.64 8.70 -13.40
CA SER A 30 -4.27 7.39 -13.65
C SER A 30 -3.51 6.49 -14.63
N ASP A 31 -2.56 7.05 -15.36
CA ASP A 31 -1.61 6.35 -16.25
C ASP A 31 -0.33 5.90 -15.54
N GLU A 32 -0.11 6.32 -14.28
CA GLU A 32 1.02 5.86 -13.48
C GLU A 32 0.82 4.41 -13.01
N LYS A 33 1.91 3.63 -13.00
CA LYS A 33 1.86 2.23 -12.54
C LYS A 33 1.47 2.14 -11.07
N GLU A 34 1.94 3.08 -10.25
CA GLU A 34 1.64 3.18 -8.83
C GLU A 34 0.15 3.34 -8.58
N TYR A 35 -0.54 4.15 -9.39
CA TYR A 35 -1.99 4.29 -9.34
C TYR A 35 -2.69 2.94 -9.52
N ALA A 36 -2.28 2.18 -10.55
CA ALA A 36 -2.83 0.86 -10.83
C ALA A 36 -2.55 -0.12 -9.69
N PHE A 37 -1.31 -0.17 -9.19
CA PHE A 37 -0.93 -1.07 -8.10
C PHE A 37 -1.63 -0.74 -6.78
N ILE A 38 -1.71 0.53 -6.37
CA ILE A 38 -2.43 0.96 -5.16
C ILE A 38 -3.91 0.57 -5.27
N SER A 39 -4.52 0.79 -6.44
CA SER A 39 -5.90 0.39 -6.71
C SER A 39 -6.13 -1.11 -6.58
N VAL A 40 -5.23 -1.93 -7.12
CA VAL A 40 -5.31 -3.39 -7.05
C VAL A 40 -5.13 -3.88 -5.61
N ILE A 41 -4.10 -3.39 -4.92
CA ILE A 41 -3.83 -3.76 -3.53
C ILE A 41 -5.03 -3.42 -2.66
N PHE A 42 -5.51 -2.17 -2.69
CA PHE A 42 -6.64 -1.73 -1.88
C PHE A 42 -7.88 -2.62 -2.03
N LYS A 43 -8.19 -3.03 -3.28
CA LYS A 43 -9.34 -3.91 -3.57
C LYS A 43 -9.15 -5.28 -2.93
N ARG A 44 -7.94 -5.85 -3.01
CA ARG A 44 -7.67 -7.25 -2.63
C ARG A 44 -7.40 -7.48 -1.14
N VAL A 45 -6.87 -6.49 -0.43
CA VAL A 45 -6.39 -6.68 0.95
C VAL A 45 -7.49 -6.52 2.00
N ASN A 46 -7.56 -7.41 2.97
CA ASN A 46 -8.49 -7.34 4.11
C ASN A 46 -7.77 -7.35 5.47
N ASN A 47 -6.49 -7.74 5.50
CA ASN A 47 -5.62 -7.67 6.66
C ASN A 47 -4.17 -7.31 6.24
N GLN A 48 -3.28 -7.10 7.21
CA GLN A 48 -1.88 -6.73 6.93
C GLN A 48 -1.10 -7.81 6.16
N ASN A 49 -1.38 -9.09 6.38
CA ASN A 49 -0.71 -10.17 5.66
C ASN A 49 -1.05 -10.14 4.17
N ASP A 50 -2.28 -9.79 3.81
CA ASP A 50 -2.67 -9.59 2.42
C ASP A 50 -1.86 -8.46 1.77
N ILE A 51 -1.58 -7.36 2.49
CA ILE A 51 -0.76 -6.26 1.99
C ILE A 51 0.64 -6.76 1.66
N ILE A 52 1.30 -7.45 2.60
CA ILE A 52 2.64 -7.99 2.39
C ILE A 52 2.67 -8.95 1.21
N ARG A 53 1.64 -9.81 1.09
CA ARG A 53 1.52 -10.74 -0.04
C ARG A 53 1.39 -10.00 -1.37
N GLU A 54 0.49 -9.03 -1.49
CA GLU A 54 0.31 -8.29 -2.75
C GLU A 54 1.55 -7.45 -3.09
N LEU A 55 2.23 -6.84 -2.10
CA LEU A 55 3.50 -6.14 -2.31
C LEU A 55 4.60 -7.07 -2.85
N LYS A 56 4.69 -8.31 -2.35
CA LYS A 56 5.61 -9.33 -2.89
C LYS A 56 5.26 -9.75 -4.32
N LEU A 57 3.98 -9.76 -4.68
CA LEU A 57 3.55 -10.08 -6.05
C LEU A 57 3.94 -8.97 -7.04
N ILE A 58 3.69 -7.71 -6.70
CA ILE A 58 4.00 -6.59 -7.61
C ILE A 58 5.49 -6.24 -7.66
N LYS A 59 6.31 -6.76 -6.71
CA LYS A 59 7.76 -6.55 -6.65
C LYS A 59 8.46 -6.86 -7.98
N SER A 60 8.00 -7.86 -8.74
CA SER A 60 8.58 -8.20 -10.05
C SER A 60 8.15 -7.28 -11.21
N GLU A 61 7.14 -6.44 -11.00
CA GLU A 61 6.54 -5.59 -12.04
C GLU A 61 6.87 -4.09 -11.86
N THR A 62 7.61 -3.76 -10.81
CA THR A 62 7.88 -2.39 -10.38
C THR A 62 9.30 -2.21 -9.86
N THR A 63 9.71 -0.96 -9.61
CA THR A 63 11.03 -0.64 -9.05
C THR A 63 10.99 -0.58 -7.52
N PRO A 64 12.12 -0.76 -6.81
CA PRO A 64 12.15 -0.55 -5.36
C PRO A 64 11.66 0.84 -4.93
N THR A 65 11.96 1.88 -5.71
CA THR A 65 11.49 3.26 -5.45
C THR A 65 9.97 3.37 -5.57
N SER A 66 9.40 2.80 -6.63
CA SER A 66 7.95 2.73 -6.83
C SER A 66 7.28 1.91 -5.73
N LEU A 67 7.88 0.80 -5.32
CA LEU A 67 7.39 -0.05 -4.24
C LEU A 67 7.42 0.69 -2.89
N LEU A 68 8.49 1.45 -2.62
CA LEU A 68 8.58 2.32 -1.45
C LEU A 68 7.46 3.36 -1.44
N LEU A 69 7.20 3.99 -2.59
CA LEU A 69 6.15 4.98 -2.75
C LEU A 69 4.77 4.37 -2.49
N ILE A 70 4.50 3.17 -3.03
CA ILE A 70 3.26 2.42 -2.79
C ILE A 70 3.10 2.11 -1.29
N ILE A 71 4.14 1.60 -0.63
CA ILE A 71 4.11 1.26 0.81
C ILE A 71 3.82 2.51 1.65
N LYS A 72 4.57 3.60 1.40
CA LYS A 72 4.38 4.89 2.06
C LYS A 72 2.95 5.39 1.86
N THR A 73 2.43 5.28 0.64
CA THR A 73 1.08 5.71 0.29
C THR A 73 0.01 4.85 0.93
N LEU A 74 0.17 3.54 1.07
CA LEU A 74 -0.80 2.68 1.77
C LEU A 74 -0.78 2.95 3.27
N GLY A 75 0.42 3.07 3.85
CA GLY A 75 0.60 3.26 5.28
C GLY A 75 0.36 4.68 5.79
N LYS A 76 0.38 5.72 4.95
CA LYS A 76 0.44 7.12 5.43
C LYS A 76 1.58 7.33 6.44
N ILE A 77 2.70 6.65 6.20
CA ILE A 77 3.85 6.59 7.10
C ILE A 77 5.02 7.41 6.55
N SER A 78 6.02 7.63 7.40
CA SER A 78 7.28 8.23 6.98
C SER A 78 8.03 7.32 6.00
N VAL A 79 8.97 7.91 5.24
CA VAL A 79 9.84 7.14 4.33
C VAL A 79 10.67 6.11 5.10
N SER A 80 11.15 6.48 6.30
CA SER A 80 11.92 5.57 7.16
C SER A 80 11.11 4.35 7.60
N GLU A 81 9.85 4.52 7.98
CA GLU A 81 8.97 3.39 8.33
C GLU A 81 8.63 2.54 7.09
N ALA A 82 8.40 3.18 5.94
CA ALA A 82 8.16 2.48 4.69
C ALA A 82 9.38 1.64 4.27
N GLN A 83 10.60 2.13 4.51
CA GLN A 83 11.83 1.40 4.23
C GLN A 83 11.91 0.09 5.03
N LEU A 84 11.54 0.12 6.32
CA LEU A 84 11.52 -1.09 7.16
C LEU A 84 10.58 -2.18 6.62
N ILE A 85 9.50 -1.79 5.95
CA ILE A 85 8.59 -2.73 5.28
C ILE A 85 9.20 -3.18 3.96
N LEU A 86 9.76 -2.25 3.17
CA LEU A 86 10.39 -2.56 1.90
C LEU A 86 11.49 -3.60 2.03
N ASP A 87 12.37 -3.46 3.04
CA ASP A 87 13.48 -4.40 3.26
C ASP A 87 12.96 -5.85 3.43
N LYS A 88 11.86 -6.03 4.17
CA LYS A 88 11.19 -7.35 4.35
C LYS A 88 10.52 -7.91 3.09
N ILE A 89 10.20 -7.05 2.13
CA ILE A 89 9.66 -7.45 0.83
C ILE A 89 10.79 -7.83 -0.13
N LEU A 90 11.96 -7.19 0.02
CA LEU A 90 13.11 -7.42 -0.83
C LEU A 90 13.90 -8.68 -0.47
N GLU A 91 13.95 -9.05 0.81
CA GLU A 91 14.36 -10.38 1.30
C GLU A 91 13.60 -11.53 0.61
#